data_AF-A0A975N234-F1
#
_entry.id   AF-A0A975N234-F1
#
_cell.length_a   1.000
_cell.length_b   1.000
_cell.length_c   1.000
_cell.angle_alpha   90.00
_cell.angle_beta   90.00
_cell.angle_gamma   90.00
#
_symmetry.space_group_name_H-M   'P 1'
#
loop_
_entity.id
_entity.type
_entity.pdbx_description
1 polymer ?
#
loop_
_entity_poly.entity_id
_entity_poly.type
_entity_poly.pdbx_seq_one_letter_code
_entity_poly.pdbx_strand_id
1 'polypeptide(L)' 'MILLFGLLCLVQGVGGIINYYNSGSKSWYLLNYIPALHEYRLAGNIVIAVLGLIFLLGSSRRR' A
#
# COMPACT_ATOMS: atom_id res chain seq x y z
N MET A 1 17.41 1.65 -4.37
CA MET A 1 16.49 2.48 -3.55
C MET A 1 15.04 2.43 -4.09
N ILE A 2 14.78 2.72 -5.37
CA ILE A 2 13.42 2.70 -5.96
C ILE A 2 12.72 1.33 -5.80
N LEU A 3 13.42 0.22 -6.01
CA LEU A 3 12.87 -1.12 -5.81
C LEU A 3 12.35 -1.36 -4.39
N LEU A 4 13.08 -0.89 -3.37
CA LEU A 4 12.67 -1.01 -1.97
C LEU A 4 11.40 -0.20 -1.71
N PHE A 5 11.32 1.04 -2.20
CA PHE A 5 10.12 1.87 -2.09
C PHE A 5 8.92 1.27 -2.81
N GLY A 6 9.11 0.73 -4.01
CA GLY A 6 8.06 0.06 -4.77
C GLY A 6 7.55 -1.19 -4.04
N LEU A 7 8.46 -1.99 -3.49
CA LEU A 7 8.11 -3.17 -2.69
C LEU A 7 7.35 -2.78 -1.42
N LEU A 8 7.82 -1.76 -0.69
CA LEU A 8 7.14 -1.27 0.51
C LEU A 8 5.74 -0.75 0.19
N CYS A 9 5.57 0.02 -0.88
CA CYS A 9 4.24 0.47 -1.32
C CYS A 9 3.35 -0.72 -1.68
N LEU A 10 3.88 -1.72 -2.38
CA LEU A 10 3.08 -2.89 -2.76
C LEU A 10 2.64 -3.70 -1.53
N VAL A 11 3.54 -3.92 -0.57
CA VAL A 11 3.23 -4.58 0.71
C VAL A 11 2.22 -3.76 1.53
N GLN A 12 2.39 -2.43 1.57
CA GLN A 12 1.47 -1.54 2.28
C GLN A 12 0.07 -1.55 1.69
N GLY A 13 -0.05 -1.43 0.36
CA GLY A 13 -1.33 -1.40 -0.32
C GLY A 13 -2.03 -2.76 -0.28
N VAL A 14 -1.37 -3.83 -0.71
CA VAL A 14 -1.97 -5.17 -0.74
C VAL A 14 -2.27 -5.66 0.67
N GLY A 15 -1.32 -5.55 1.60
CA GLY A 15 -1.53 -5.94 2.99
C GLY A 15 -2.59 -5.09 3.68
N GLY A 16 -2.66 -3.79 3.38
CA GLY A 16 -3.71 -2.90 3.86
C GLY A 16 -5.11 -3.28 3.38
N ILE A 17 -5.26 -3.72 2.12
CA ILE A 17 -6.53 -4.24 1.59
C ILE A 17 -6.92 -5.51 2.34
N ILE A 18 -6.00 -6.47 2.49
CA ILE A 18 -6.26 -7.72 3.21
C ILE A 18 -6.68 -7.43 4.65
N ASN A 19 -6.01 -6.49 5.32
CA ASN A 19 -6.33 -6.09 6.70
C ASN A 19 -7.70 -5.42 6.81
N TYR A 20 -8.08 -4.60 5.84
CA TYR A 20 -9.40 -3.96 5.80
C TYR A 20 -10.54 -4.99 5.85
N TYR A 21 -10.39 -6.14 5.18
CA TYR A 21 -11.41 -7.20 5.15
C TYR A 21 -11.32 -8.22 6.28
N ASN A 22 -10.13 -8.49 6.80
CA ASN A 22 -9.90 -9.64 7.70
C ASN A 22 -9.71 -9.27 9.18
N SER A 23 -9.64 -7.99 9.54
CA SER A 23 -9.22 -7.61 10.89
C SER A 23 -10.14 -6.60 11.54
N GLY A 24 -10.60 -6.93 12.75
CA GLY A 24 -11.22 -5.97 13.68
C GLY A 24 -10.21 -5.07 14.42
N SER A 25 -8.89 -5.27 14.21
CA SER A 25 -7.82 -4.54 14.88
C SER A 25 -6.85 -3.87 13.90
N LYS A 26 -6.24 -2.76 14.33
CA LYS A 26 -5.27 -1.98 13.53
C LYS A 26 -3.93 -2.72 13.47
N SER A 27 -3.53 -3.16 12.28
CA SER A 27 -2.16 -3.63 11.99
C SER A 27 -1.23 -2.46 11.58
N TRP A 28 0.03 -2.74 11.25
CA TRP A 28 1.09 -1.76 10.91
C TRP A 28 0.91 -1.00 9.58
N TYR A 29 -0.19 -1.22 8.85
CA TYR A 29 -0.46 -0.55 7.58
C TYR A 29 -0.77 0.93 7.77
N LEU A 30 -0.17 1.79 6.94
CA LEU A 30 -0.17 3.25 7.10
C LEU A 30 -1.57 3.83 7.28
N LEU A 31 -2.51 3.46 6.41
CA LEU A 31 -3.86 4.03 6.42
C LEU A 31 -4.68 3.66 7.66
N ASN A 32 -4.21 2.72 8.49
CA ASN A 32 -4.86 2.43 9.77
C ASN A 32 -4.74 3.58 10.77
N TYR A 33 -3.67 4.37 10.64
CA TYR A 33 -3.26 5.41 11.58
C TYR A 33 -3.60 6.82 11.08
N ILE A 34 -4.26 6.96 9.92
CA ILE A 34 -4.70 8.25 9.39
C ILE A 34 -6.23 8.37 9.54
N PRO A 35 -6.73 9.06 10.60
CA PRO A 35 -8.17 9.14 10.87
C PRO A 35 -8.95 9.85 9.74
N ALA A 36 -8.36 10.89 9.14
CA ALA A 36 -8.99 11.66 8.06
C ALA A 36 -9.30 10.83 6.80
N LEU A 37 -8.62 9.70 6.62
CA LEU A 37 -8.81 8.80 5.49
C LEU A 37 -9.61 7.55 5.85
N HIS A 38 -10.34 7.53 6.98
CA HIS A 38 -11.01 6.32 7.47
C HIS A 38 -11.96 5.70 6.44
N GLU A 39 -12.85 6.52 5.88
CA GLU A 39 -13.82 6.10 4.84
C GLU A 39 -13.14 5.76 3.50
N TYR A 40 -11.92 6.26 3.29
CA TYR A 40 -11.17 6.11 2.05
C TYR A 40 -10.06 5.05 2.15
N ARG A 41 -9.98 4.28 3.24
CA ARG A 41 -8.88 3.31 3.47
C ARG A 41 -8.74 2.32 2.33
N LEU A 42 -9.86 1.76 1.85
CA LEU A 42 -9.84 0.80 0.75
C LEU A 42 -9.28 1.43 -0.53
N ALA A 43 -9.84 2.57 -0.95
CA ALA A 43 -9.40 3.30 -2.13
C ALA A 43 -7.93 3.74 -2.02
N GLY A 44 -7.52 4.24 -0.85
CA GLY A 44 -6.14 4.64 -0.58
C GLY A 44 -5.16 3.48 -0.65
N ASN A 45 -5.50 2.32 -0.10
CA ASN A 45 -4.64 1.13 -0.18
C ASN A 45 -4.51 0.64 -1.63
N ILE A 46 -5.56 0.73 -2.45
CA ILE A 46 -5.51 0.44 -3.89
C ILE A 46 -4.55 1.40 -4.59
N VAL A 47 -4.64 2.71 -4.35
CA VAL A 47 -3.73 3.72 -4.92
C VAL A 47 -2.28 3.42 -4.54
N ILE A 48 -2.02 3.11 -3.27
CA ILE A 48 -0.68 2.76 -2.78
C ILE A 48 -0.16 1.49 -3.47
N ALA A 49 -0.99 0.46 -3.66
CA ALA A 49 -0.62 -0.76 -4.36
C ALA A 49 -0.25 -0.50 -5.83
N VAL A 50 -1.06 0.30 -6.54
CA VAL A 50 -0.82 0.69 -7.93
C VAL A 50 0.48 1.48 -8.07
N LEU A 51 0.73 2.44 -7.17
CA LEU A 51 1.99 3.20 -7.14
C LEU A 51 3.20 2.28 -6.91
N GLY A 52 3.08 1.31 -5.99
CA GLY A 52 4.10 0.30 -5.77
C GLY A 52 4.43 -0.51 -7.02
N LEU A 53 3.39 -0.93 -7.76
CA LEU A 53 3.55 -1.65 -9.01
C LEU A 53 4.24 -0.78 -10.08
N ILE A 54 3.84 0.48 -10.22
CA ILE A 54 4.47 1.43 -11.16
C ILE A 54 5.96 1.60 -10.84
N PHE A 55 6.34 1.75 -9.56
CA PHE A 55 7.74 1.87 -9.16
C PHE A 55 8.55 0.60 -9.41
N LEU A 56 7.97 -0.58 -9.17
CA LEU A 56 8.64 -1.85 -9.44
C LEU A 56 8.88 -2.05 -10.95
N LEU A 57 7.85 -1.83 -11.77
CA LEU A 57 7.94 -1.96 -13.23
C LEU A 57 8.90 -0.93 -13.82
N GLY A 58 8.84 0.32 -13.34
CA GLY A 58 9.75 1.39 -13.75
C GLY A 58 11.20 1.12 -13.34
N SER A 59 11.42 0.51 -12.16
CA SER A 59 12.76 0.12 -11.71
C SER A 59 13.32 -1.06 -12.50
N SER A 60 12.48 -2.01 -12.92
CA SER A 60 12.93 -3.17 -13.70
C SER A 60 13.35 -2.80 -15.11
N ARG A 61 12.76 -1.75 -15.71
CA ARG A 61 13.11 -1.25 -17.05
C ARG A 61 14.42 -0.46 -17.11
N ARG A 62 14.96 -0.05 -15.96
CA ARG A 62 16.21 0.73 -15.86
C ARG A 62 17.45 -0.12 -15.56
N ARG A 63 17.30 -1.44 -15.51
CA ARG A 63 18.40 -2.40 -15.46
C ARG A 63 18.61 -2.99 -16.83
#